data_AF-K8P492-F1
#
_entry.id   AF-K8P492-F1
#
_cell.length_a   1.000
_cell.length_b   1.000
_cell.length_c   1.000
_cell.angle_alpha   90.00
_cell.angle_beta   90.00
_cell.angle_gamma   90.00
#
_symmetry.space_group_name_H-M   'P 1'
#
loop_
_entity.id
_entity.type
_entity.pdbx_description
1 polymer ?
#
loop_
_entity_poly.entity_id
_entity_poly.type
_entity_poly.pdbx_seq_one_letter_code
_entity_poly.pdbx_strand_id
1 'polypeptide(L)'
;MDIHEQKQRLDVKGSDVSGSTFEDVNMSGCNMHDINLSGLRIDYANLAGLHVNNANMSGACLTDCRIEGMTINGIKVEDMLAAYEKQQ
;
A
#
# COMPACT_ATOMS: atom_id res chain seq x y z
N MET A 1 -3.08 -7.84 12.40
CA MET A 1 -3.33 -9.07 11.63
C MET A 1 -2.06 -9.37 10.87
N ASP A 2 -1.66 -10.63 10.79
CA ASP A 2 -0.47 -10.99 10.01
C ASP A 2 -0.90 -11.86 8.83
N ILE A 3 -0.54 -11.44 7.61
CA ILE A 3 -0.88 -12.13 6.37
C ILE A 3 0.42 -12.46 5.65
N HIS A 4 0.61 -13.73 5.31
CA HIS A 4 1.80 -14.21 4.63
C HIS A 4 1.41 -15.01 3.38
N GLU A 5 2.23 -14.89 2.32
CA GLU A 5 2.24 -15.71 1.11
C GLU A 5 0.89 -15.78 0.37
N GLN A 6 0.11 -14.69 0.40
CA GLN A 6 -1.19 -14.63 -0.28
C GLN A 6 -1.04 -14.27 -1.74
N LYS A 7 -1.06 -15.31 -2.60
CA LYS A 7 -0.98 -15.17 -4.06
C LYS A 7 -2.26 -14.64 -4.70
N GLN A 8 -3.40 -14.84 -4.04
CA GLN A 8 -4.68 -14.30 -4.49
C GLN A 8 -4.80 -12.83 -4.12
N ARG A 9 -5.58 -12.07 -4.91
CA ARG A 9 -5.81 -10.66 -4.66
C ARG A 9 -6.51 -10.47 -3.32
N LEU A 10 -5.89 -9.69 -2.43
CA LEU A 10 -6.45 -9.37 -1.11
C LEU A 10 -7.48 -8.23 -1.21
N ASP A 11 -8.72 -8.45 -0.73
CA ASP A 11 -9.75 -7.41 -0.61
C ASP A 11 -9.88 -6.99 0.87
N VAL A 12 -9.59 -5.71 1.17
CA VAL A 12 -9.60 -5.13 2.54
C VAL A 12 -10.59 -3.98 2.69
N LYS A 13 -11.56 -3.82 1.77
CA LYS A 13 -12.51 -2.69 1.81
C LYS A 13 -13.23 -2.59 3.15
N GLY A 14 -13.25 -1.38 3.72
CA GLY A 14 -13.98 -1.06 4.95
C GLY A 14 -13.46 -1.75 6.22
N SER A 15 -12.27 -2.33 6.19
CA SER A 15 -11.68 -3.01 7.34
C SER A 15 -10.62 -2.14 8.01
N ASP A 16 -10.56 -2.11 9.34
CA ASP A 16 -9.39 -1.55 10.04
C ASP A 16 -8.24 -2.57 10.00
N VAL A 17 -7.19 -2.24 9.25
CA VAL A 17 -5.96 -3.06 9.16
C VAL A 17 -4.76 -2.37 9.80
N SER A 18 -5.00 -1.38 10.66
CA SER A 18 -3.93 -0.68 11.38
C SER A 18 -3.06 -1.65 12.18
N GLY A 19 -1.75 -1.37 12.20
CA GLY A 19 -0.73 -2.17 12.88
C GLY A 19 -0.56 -3.61 12.36
N SER A 20 -1.14 -3.94 11.20
CA SER A 20 -1.01 -5.27 10.59
C SER A 20 0.32 -5.42 9.85
N THR A 21 0.74 -6.67 9.62
CA THR A 21 1.93 -7.00 8.82
C THR A 21 1.51 -7.86 7.63
N PHE A 22 1.77 -7.40 6.41
CA PHE A 22 1.50 -8.14 5.19
C PHE A 22 2.82 -8.47 4.49
N GLU A 23 3.11 -9.75 4.31
CA GLU A 23 4.34 -10.24 3.69
C GLU A 23 4.03 -11.13 2.49
N ASP A 24 4.70 -10.88 1.36
CA ASP A 24 4.53 -11.66 0.12
C ASP A 24 3.05 -11.78 -0.31
N VAL A 25 2.34 -10.65 -0.30
CA VAL A 25 0.92 -10.56 -0.68
C VAL A 25 0.74 -9.89 -2.03
N ASN A 26 -0.31 -10.30 -2.75
CA ASN A 26 -0.74 -9.66 -3.98
C ASN A 26 -1.90 -8.67 -3.73
N MET A 27 -1.62 -7.37 -3.82
CA MET A 27 -2.59 -6.28 -3.75
C MET A 27 -2.68 -5.49 -5.08
N SER A 28 -2.21 -6.09 -6.18
CA SER A 28 -2.22 -5.41 -7.48
C SER A 28 -3.64 -5.07 -7.94
N GLY A 29 -3.81 -3.84 -8.43
CA GLY A 29 -5.10 -3.31 -8.90
C GLY A 29 -6.20 -3.22 -7.82
N CYS A 30 -5.86 -3.34 -6.54
CA CYS A 30 -6.83 -3.15 -5.46
C CYS A 30 -7.24 -1.68 -5.35
N ASN A 31 -8.43 -1.44 -4.81
CA ASN A 31 -8.91 -0.11 -4.49
C ASN A 31 -9.26 -0.06 -3.00
N MET A 32 -8.58 0.82 -2.29
CA MET A 32 -8.73 1.06 -0.86
C MET A 32 -9.28 2.48 -0.68
N HIS A 33 -10.51 2.56 -0.14
CA HIS A 33 -11.17 3.81 0.14
C HIS A 33 -11.63 3.84 1.59
N ASP A 34 -11.49 4.98 2.26
CA ASP A 34 -11.93 5.20 3.64
C ASP A 34 -11.40 4.16 4.64
N ILE A 35 -10.10 3.86 4.55
CA ILE A 35 -9.46 2.80 5.32
C ILE A 35 -8.39 3.32 6.30
N ASN A 36 -8.27 2.68 7.46
CA ASN A 36 -7.17 2.93 8.37
C ASN A 36 -6.02 1.95 8.11
N LEU A 37 -4.91 2.45 7.57
CA LEU A 37 -3.65 1.73 7.32
C LEU A 37 -2.55 2.19 8.29
N SER A 38 -2.88 2.87 9.39
CA SER A 38 -1.88 3.44 10.28
C SER A 38 -1.00 2.35 10.88
N GLY A 39 0.33 2.51 10.80
CA GLY A 39 1.29 1.52 11.30
C GLY A 39 1.31 0.20 10.54
N LEU A 40 0.64 0.10 9.38
CA LEU A 40 0.69 -1.09 8.52
C LEU A 40 2.12 -1.30 8.02
N ARG A 41 2.62 -2.54 8.11
CA ARG A 41 3.88 -2.95 7.50
C ARG A 41 3.59 -3.85 6.31
N ILE A 42 4.18 -3.52 5.18
CA ILE A 42 4.05 -4.32 3.96
C ILE A 42 5.46 -4.61 3.45
N ASP A 43 5.81 -5.88 3.38
CA ASP A 43 7.12 -6.34 2.93
C ASP A 43 6.96 -7.31 1.75
N TYR A 44 7.79 -7.14 0.71
CA TYR A 44 7.83 -8.01 -0.48
C TYR A 44 6.49 -8.14 -1.25
N ALA A 45 5.60 -7.14 -1.16
CA ALA A 45 4.26 -7.22 -1.77
C ALA A 45 4.19 -6.69 -3.20
N ASN A 46 3.23 -7.19 -3.97
CA ASN A 46 2.85 -6.61 -5.24
C ASN A 46 1.73 -5.57 -5.06
N LEU A 47 2.06 -4.29 -5.18
CA LEU A 47 1.14 -3.14 -5.06
C LEU A 47 0.89 -2.46 -6.42
N ALA A 48 1.24 -3.12 -7.52
CA ALA A 48 1.15 -2.52 -8.85
C ALA A 48 -0.30 -2.09 -9.16
N GLY A 49 -0.50 -0.83 -9.51
CA GLY A 49 -1.83 -0.25 -9.76
C GLY A 49 -2.75 -0.19 -8.54
N LEU A 50 -2.22 -0.34 -7.31
CA LEU A 50 -3.02 -0.15 -6.09
C LEU A 50 -3.49 1.31 -6.01
N HIS A 51 -4.78 1.51 -5.78
CA HIS A 51 -5.38 2.82 -5.57
C HIS A 51 -5.74 2.99 -4.10
N VAL A 52 -5.15 3.99 -3.45
CA VAL A 52 -5.45 4.35 -2.06
C VAL A 52 -6.05 5.75 -2.04
N ASN A 53 -7.28 5.90 -1.54
CA ASN A 53 -7.99 7.17 -1.48
C ASN A 53 -8.61 7.40 -0.11
N ASN A 54 -8.42 8.58 0.47
CA ASN A 54 -8.93 8.91 1.81
C ASN A 54 -8.55 7.87 2.88
N ALA A 55 -7.28 7.47 2.91
CA ALA A 55 -6.76 6.51 3.87
C ALA A 55 -5.83 7.18 4.89
N ASN A 56 -5.86 6.69 6.14
CA ASN A 56 -4.84 7.03 7.12
C ASN A 56 -3.63 6.10 6.93
N MET A 57 -2.52 6.62 6.38
CA MET A 57 -1.27 5.88 6.19
C MET A 57 -0.18 6.28 7.20
N SER A 58 -0.55 6.90 8.32
CA SER A 58 0.41 7.40 9.31
C SER A 58 1.28 6.26 9.84
N GLY A 59 2.60 6.38 9.69
CA GLY A 59 3.54 5.35 10.13
C GLY A 59 3.47 4.03 9.35
N ALA A 60 2.78 3.99 8.20
CA ALA A 60 2.82 2.84 7.31
C ALA A 60 4.23 2.69 6.70
N CYS A 61 4.70 1.47 6.59
CA CYS A 61 5.99 1.14 5.99
C CYS A 61 5.77 0.18 4.82
N LEU A 62 6.40 0.49 3.68
CA LEU A 62 6.39 -0.34 2.50
C LEU A 62 7.84 -0.64 2.11
N THR A 63 8.26 -1.89 2.25
CA THR A 63 9.64 -2.34 1.99
C THR A 63 9.62 -3.34 0.84
N ASP A 64 10.54 -3.20 -0.11
CA ASP A 64 10.71 -4.15 -1.23
C ASP A 64 9.40 -4.45 -2.01
N CYS A 65 8.51 -3.46 -2.09
CA CYS A 65 7.21 -3.60 -2.75
C CYS A 65 7.26 -3.15 -4.22
N ARG A 66 6.51 -3.84 -5.09
CA ARG A 66 6.27 -3.37 -6.46
C ARG A 66 5.19 -2.29 -6.45
N ILE A 67 5.56 -1.03 -6.68
CA ILE A 67 4.67 0.14 -6.60
C ILE A 67 4.28 0.75 -7.97
N GLU A 68 4.61 0.09 -9.07
CA GLU A 68 4.36 0.60 -10.43
C GLU A 68 2.88 0.97 -10.62
N GLY A 69 2.60 2.23 -10.96
CA GLY A 69 1.23 2.73 -11.13
C GLY A 69 0.40 2.83 -9.85
N MET A 70 0.97 2.59 -8.67
CA MET A 70 0.29 2.81 -7.39
C MET A 70 -0.03 4.30 -7.23
N THR A 71 -1.24 4.60 -6.75
CA THR A 71 -1.68 5.97 -6.49
C THR A 71 -2.15 6.17 -5.05
N ILE A 72 -1.84 7.33 -4.49
CA ILE A 72 -2.35 7.82 -3.20
C ILE A 72 -3.09 9.13 -3.46
N ASN A 73 -4.39 9.17 -3.18
CA ASN A 73 -5.29 10.28 -3.48
C ASN A 73 -5.17 10.76 -4.95
N GLY A 74 -5.05 9.81 -5.88
CA GLY A 74 -4.90 10.07 -7.31
C GLY A 74 -3.50 10.49 -7.76
N ILE A 75 -2.53 10.63 -6.85
CA ILE A 75 -1.14 10.99 -7.16
C ILE A 75 -0.32 9.71 -7.26
N LYS A 76 0.47 9.55 -8.33
CA LYS A 76 1.35 8.38 -8.47
C LYS A 76 2.47 8.42 -7.43
N VAL A 77 2.70 7.30 -6.76
CA VAL A 77 3.78 7.18 -5.77
C VAL A 77 5.15 7.38 -6.43
N GLU A 78 5.33 6.90 -7.67
CA GLU A 78 6.54 7.10 -8.47
C GLU A 78 6.86 8.59 -8.68
N ASP A 79 5.83 9.41 -8.94
CA ASP A 79 5.99 10.86 -9.11
C ASP A 79 6.36 11.54 -7.78
N MET A 80 5.78 11.08 -6.66
CA MET A 80 6.11 11.58 -5.32
C MET A 80 7.56 11.27 -4.94
N LEU A 81 8.03 10.04 -5.21
CA LEU A 81 9.41 9.63 -4.96
C LEU A 81 10.38 10.42 -5.83
N ALA A 82 10.11 10.53 -7.13
CA ALA A 82 10.93 11.32 -8.03
C ALA A 82 10.97 12.81 -7.63
N ALA A 83 9.88 13.36 -7.08
CA ALA A 83 9.85 14.73 -6.57
C ALA A 83 10.66 14.89 -5.27
N TYR A 84 10.71 13.86 -4.42
CA TYR A 84 11.51 13.84 -3.20
C TYR A 84 13.01 13.72 -3.51
N GLU A 85 13.38 12.82 -4.42
CA GLU A 85 14.78 12.62 -4.84
C GLU A 85 15.38 13.88 -5.47
N LYS A 86 14.59 14.66 -6.21
CA LYS A 86 15.02 15.95 -6.78
C LYS A 86 15.31 17.03 -5.75
N GLN A 87 14.87 16.85 -4.50
CA GLN A 87 15.06 17.82 -3.41
C GLN A 87 16.23 17.47 -2.48
N GLN A 88 16.90 16.33 -2.71
CA GLN A 88 18.13 15.93 -2.03
C GLN A 88 19.37 16.35 -2.83
#